data_AF-A0A822C6K2-F1
#
_entry.id   AF-A0A822C6K2-F1
#
_cell.length_a   1.000
_cell.length_b   1.000
_cell.length_c   1.000
_cell.angle_alpha   90.00
_cell.angle_beta   90.00
_cell.angle_gamma   90.00
#
_symmetry.space_group_name_H-M   'P 1'
#
loop_
_entity.id
_entity.type
_entity.pdbx_description
1 polymer ?
#
loop_
_entity_poly.entity_id
_entity_poly.type
_entity_poly.pdbx_seq_one_letter_code
_entity_poly.pdbx_strand_id
1 'polypeptide(L)'
;MASTLVSSKSNSKNSSTNNTTTSGNSNETPITEEELKKKETPITINDVLRLRKSTNSYLTETDDNVYKIDFVHFRIRDMKTNKILFEVERGSNDDDLNDEIDPSAGRFVQYHFPSSFLKLKQVGAL
;
A
#
# COMPACT_ATOMS: atom_id res chain seq x y z
N MET A 1 6.40 21.51 -32.25
CA MET A 1 7.86 21.32 -32.25
C MET A 1 8.45 22.10 -31.09
N ALA A 2 8.97 21.40 -30.09
CA ALA A 2 9.86 21.94 -29.08
C ALA A 2 10.59 20.72 -28.47
N SER A 3 11.79 20.45 -29.01
CA SER A 3 12.78 19.55 -28.41
C SER A 3 13.37 20.21 -27.16
N THR A 4 13.83 19.43 -26.18
CA THR A 4 15.17 19.57 -25.56
C THR A 4 15.49 18.43 -24.58
N LEU A 5 16.50 17.67 -24.98
CA LEU A 5 17.63 17.05 -24.25
C LEU A 5 17.40 16.09 -23.07
N VAL A 6 17.60 14.82 -23.42
CA VAL A 6 18.03 13.69 -22.59
C VAL A 6 19.46 13.92 -22.08
N SER A 7 19.71 13.61 -20.80
CA SER A 7 21.06 13.30 -20.30
C SER A 7 21.02 11.98 -19.54
N SER A 8 21.70 10.99 -20.12
CA SER A 8 21.97 9.66 -19.58
C SER A 8 23.12 9.70 -18.58
N LYS A 9 22.96 9.01 -17.45
CA LYS A 9 24.10 8.51 -16.67
C LYS A 9 23.76 7.16 -16.05
N SER A 10 24.32 6.14 -16.66
CA SER A 10 24.40 4.78 -16.18
C SER A 10 25.32 4.72 -14.95
N ASN A 11 24.88 4.04 -13.89
CA ASN A 11 25.81 3.46 -12.94
C ASN A 11 25.26 2.12 -12.43
N SER A 12 25.93 1.06 -12.86
CA SER A 12 25.75 -0.31 -12.39
C SER A 12 26.50 -0.47 -11.07
N LYS A 13 25.79 -0.80 -10.00
CA LYS A 13 26.36 -1.50 -8.86
C LYS A 13 25.40 -2.60 -8.40
N ASN A 14 25.79 -3.82 -8.77
CA ASN A 14 25.42 -5.06 -8.11
C ASN A 14 25.67 -4.93 -6.60
N SER A 15 24.67 -5.27 -5.80
CA SER A 15 24.91 -5.85 -4.48
C SER A 15 23.70 -6.69 -4.06
N SER A 16 23.90 -7.99 -4.20
CA SER A 16 23.46 -9.04 -3.28
C SER A 16 22.01 -9.02 -2.84
N THR A 17 21.23 -9.76 -3.62
CA THR A 17 20.18 -10.69 -3.18
C THR A 17 20.36 -11.17 -1.73
N ASN A 18 19.51 -10.67 -0.84
CA ASN A 18 19.09 -11.41 0.35
C ASN A 18 17.57 -11.58 0.23
N ASN A 19 17.17 -12.52 -0.63
CA ASN A 19 15.83 -13.08 -0.58
C ASN A 19 15.78 -13.92 0.69
N THR A 20 15.42 -13.31 1.82
CA THR A 20 14.91 -14.06 2.96
C THR A 20 13.57 -14.60 2.54
N THR A 21 13.60 -15.79 1.92
CA THR A 21 12.45 -16.64 1.74
C THR A 21 11.94 -16.98 3.13
N THR A 22 11.00 -16.16 3.65
CA THR A 22 10.22 -16.54 4.82
C THR A 22 9.30 -17.66 4.37
N SER A 23 9.81 -18.88 4.42
CA SER A 23 9.03 -20.10 4.33
C SER A 23 7.90 -20.00 5.34
N GLY A 24 6.68 -19.77 4.84
CA GLY A 24 5.48 -19.68 5.67
C GLY A 24 5.33 -20.97 6.46
N ASN A 25 5.67 -20.93 7.74
CA ASN A 25 5.50 -22.05 8.64
C ASN A 25 4.00 -22.17 8.90
N SER A 26 3.34 -23.09 8.19
CA SER A 26 1.88 -23.26 8.16
C SER A 26 1.26 -23.77 9.49
N ASN A 27 1.99 -23.67 10.59
CA ASN A 27 1.62 -24.23 11.90
C ASN A 27 1.31 -23.18 12.97
N GLU A 28 1.38 -21.88 12.66
CA GLU A 28 1.03 -20.86 13.65
C GLU A 28 -0.48 -20.72 13.79
N THR A 29 -0.95 -20.71 15.04
CA THR A 29 -2.37 -20.59 15.37
C THR A 29 -2.93 -19.26 14.84
N PRO A 30 -4.12 -19.27 14.21
CA PRO A 30 -4.79 -18.05 13.81
C PRO A 30 -4.91 -17.08 14.99
N ILE A 31 -4.75 -15.77 14.71
CA ILE A 31 -4.90 -14.70 15.70
C ILE A 31 -6.14 -13.87 15.35
N THR A 32 -6.81 -13.33 16.37
CA THR A 32 -8.00 -12.48 16.22
C THR A 32 -7.64 -10.99 16.31
N GLU A 33 -8.51 -10.13 15.79
CA GLU A 33 -8.32 -8.66 15.88
C GLU A 33 -8.27 -8.21 17.34
N GLU A 34 -9.11 -8.80 18.19
CA GLU A 34 -9.21 -8.49 19.62
C GLU A 34 -7.92 -8.85 20.37
N GLU A 35 -7.25 -9.93 19.99
CA GLU A 35 -5.95 -10.32 20.55
C GLU A 35 -4.85 -9.36 20.11
N LEU A 36 -4.84 -8.94 18.84
CA LEU A 36 -3.86 -7.97 18.33
C LEU A 36 -3.97 -6.62 19.03
N LYS A 37 -5.19 -6.16 19.27
CA LYS A 37 -5.45 -4.89 19.96
C LYS A 37 -5.05 -4.90 21.44
N LYS A 38 -5.10 -6.08 22.08
CA LYS A 38 -4.71 -6.25 23.49
C LYS A 38 -3.21 -6.49 23.67
N LYS A 39 -2.47 -6.61 22.57
CA LYS A 39 -1.06 -6.92 22.60
C LYS A 39 -0.27 -5.73 23.14
N GLU A 40 0.53 -5.96 24.17
CA GLU A 40 1.40 -4.93 24.76
C GLU A 40 2.64 -4.63 23.90
N THR A 41 2.97 -5.53 22.97
CA THR A 41 4.09 -5.35 22.04
C THR A 41 3.58 -4.90 20.67
N PRO A 42 4.39 -4.13 19.90
CA PRO A 42 4.00 -3.70 18.57
C PRO A 42 3.53 -4.85 17.68
N ILE A 43 2.56 -4.56 16.81
CA ILE A 43 2.05 -5.51 15.82
C ILE A 43 3.14 -5.73 14.76
N THR A 44 3.44 -7.00 14.48
CA THR A 44 4.48 -7.40 13.53
C THR A 44 3.87 -7.98 12.25
N ILE A 45 4.71 -8.16 11.22
CA ILE A 45 4.32 -8.80 9.97
C ILE A 45 3.77 -10.22 10.21
N ASN A 46 4.40 -11.00 11.10
CA ASN A 46 3.96 -12.36 11.41
C ASN A 46 2.59 -12.38 12.12
N ASP A 47 2.26 -11.32 12.86
CA ASP A 47 0.95 -11.22 13.49
C ASP A 47 -0.16 -11.04 12.45
N VAL A 48 0.01 -10.12 11.51
CA VAL A 48 -1.01 -9.83 10.49
C VAL A 48 -1.17 -10.96 9.47
N LEU A 49 -0.11 -11.72 9.18
CA LEU A 49 -0.16 -12.89 8.30
C LEU A 49 -1.04 -14.03 8.84
N ARG A 50 -1.34 -14.02 10.15
CA ARG A 50 -2.18 -15.03 10.80
C ARG A 50 -3.66 -14.67 10.84
N LEU A 51 -4.04 -13.47 10.41
CA LEU A 51 -5.45 -13.05 10.30
C LEU A 51 -6.15 -13.85 9.19
N ARG A 52 -7.39 -14.26 9.46
CA ARG A 52 -8.22 -15.04 8.51
C ARG A 52 -9.35 -14.25 7.87
N LYS A 53 -9.52 -12.99 8.27
CA LYS A 53 -10.56 -12.07 7.80
C LYS A 53 -10.05 -10.63 7.87
N SER A 54 -10.72 -9.72 7.16
CA SER A 54 -10.50 -8.28 7.31
C SER A 54 -10.78 -7.84 8.74
N THR A 55 -10.07 -6.81 9.20
CA THR A 55 -10.36 -6.16 10.48
C THR A 55 -11.56 -5.25 10.34
N ASN A 56 -12.29 -5.05 11.43
CA ASN A 56 -13.43 -4.12 11.50
C ASN A 56 -12.98 -2.69 11.81
N SER A 57 -11.75 -2.52 12.27
CA SER A 57 -11.17 -1.23 12.61
C SER A 57 -9.66 -1.20 12.39
N TYR A 58 -9.07 -0.01 12.48
CA TYR A 58 -7.62 0.16 12.34
C TYR A 58 -6.87 -0.50 13.50
N LEU A 59 -5.72 -1.09 13.17
CA LEU A 59 -4.82 -1.73 14.13
C LEU A 59 -3.80 -0.75 14.73
N THR A 60 -3.73 0.47 14.20
CA THR A 60 -2.77 1.51 14.56
C THR A 60 -3.44 2.88 14.51
N GLU A 61 -2.96 3.80 15.34
CA GLU A 61 -3.42 5.18 15.36
C GLU A 61 -2.78 6.01 14.24
N THR A 62 -3.18 7.27 14.11
CA THR A 62 -2.58 8.21 13.12
C THR A 62 -1.19 8.67 13.52
N ASP A 63 -0.98 8.84 14.82
CA ASP A 63 0.29 9.28 15.38
C ASP A 63 1.40 8.22 15.29
N ASP A 64 1.05 6.95 15.02
CA ASP A 64 2.02 5.86 14.81
C ASP A 64 2.84 6.06 13.51
N ASN A 65 2.39 6.92 12.58
CA ASN A 65 3.13 7.29 11.38
C ASN A 65 4.25 8.31 11.68
N VAL A 66 5.18 7.96 12.56
CA VAL A 66 6.29 8.81 13.00
C VAL A 66 7.25 9.20 11.86
N TYR A 67 7.24 8.45 10.76
CA TYR A 67 8.04 8.71 9.56
C TYR A 67 7.36 9.63 8.57
N LYS A 68 6.11 10.05 8.84
CA LYS A 68 5.31 10.91 7.97
C LYS A 68 5.27 10.38 6.53
N ILE A 69 5.09 9.06 6.40
CA ILE A 69 4.93 8.43 5.09
C ILE A 69 3.60 8.88 4.52
N ASP A 70 3.63 9.38 3.29
CA ASP A 70 2.46 9.89 2.60
C ASP A 70 2.40 9.37 1.16
N PHE A 71 1.19 9.03 0.71
CA PHE A 71 0.92 8.52 -0.63
C PHE A 71 0.33 9.63 -1.49
N VAL A 72 1.15 10.20 -2.37
CA VAL A 72 0.77 11.37 -3.19
C VAL A 72 0.22 11.00 -4.57
N HIS A 73 0.56 9.81 -5.07
CA HIS A 73 0.15 9.33 -6.39
C HIS A 73 -0.05 7.82 -6.31
N PHE A 74 -1.14 7.33 -6.89
CA PHE A 74 -1.39 5.90 -7.01
C PHE A 74 -2.05 5.60 -8.35
N ARG A 75 -1.48 4.62 -9.06
CA ARG A 75 -1.96 4.20 -10.37
C ARG A 75 -1.99 2.69 -10.53
N ILE A 76 -3.09 2.19 -11.10
CA ILE A 76 -3.24 0.79 -11.53
C ILE A 76 -3.34 0.73 -13.05
N ARG A 77 -2.53 -0.13 -13.69
CA ARG A 77 -2.61 -0.42 -15.13
C ARG A 77 -2.72 -1.91 -15.43
N ASP A 78 -3.41 -2.25 -16.51
CA ASP A 78 -3.34 -3.60 -17.11
C ASP A 78 -1.99 -3.78 -17.80
N MET A 79 -1.21 -4.78 -17.38
CA MET A 79 0.12 -5.02 -17.94
C MET A 79 0.09 -5.58 -19.36
N LYS A 80 -1.03 -6.15 -19.82
CA LYS A 80 -1.15 -6.68 -21.18
C LYS A 80 -1.43 -5.57 -22.20
N THR A 81 -2.31 -4.63 -21.86
CA THR A 81 -2.76 -3.57 -22.77
C THR A 81 -2.13 -2.20 -22.49
N ASN A 82 -1.44 -2.05 -21.35
CA ASN A 82 -0.99 -0.78 -20.79
C ASN A 82 -2.12 0.21 -20.51
N LYS A 83 -3.39 -0.24 -20.50
CA LYS A 83 -4.53 0.62 -20.16
C LYS A 83 -4.48 0.99 -18.68
N ILE A 84 -4.61 2.28 -18.38
CA ILE A 84 -4.81 2.77 -17.01
C ILE A 84 -6.23 2.42 -16.58
N LEU A 85 -6.33 1.74 -15.44
CA LEU A 85 -7.58 1.27 -14.85
C LEU A 85 -8.05 2.19 -13.73
N PHE A 86 -7.09 2.79 -13.03
CA PHE A 86 -7.29 3.73 -11.94
C PHE A 86 -6.07 4.63 -11.81
N GLU A 87 -6.27 5.90 -11.52
CA GLU A 87 -5.22 6.87 -11.22
C GLU A 87 -5.81 7.94 -10.30
N VAL A 88 -5.09 8.23 -9.22
CA VAL A 88 -5.43 9.29 -8.28
C VAL A 88 -4.14 10.01 -7.88
N GLU A 89 -4.21 11.32 -7.80
CA GLU A 89 -3.15 12.18 -7.29
C GLU A 89 -3.74 13.01 -6.17
N ARG A 90 -3.00 13.13 -5.06
CA ARG A 90 -3.36 14.06 -3.99
C ARG A 90 -3.21 15.49 -4.52
N GLY A 91 -4.21 16.34 -4.30
CA GLY A 91 -4.14 17.73 -4.71
C GLY A 91 -3.10 18.49 -3.87
N SER A 92 -2.38 19.43 -4.48
CA SER A 92 -1.35 20.23 -3.80
C SER A 92 -1.86 21.14 -2.66
N ASN A 93 -3.17 21.17 -2.41
CA ASN A 93 -3.82 21.97 -1.36
C ASN A 93 -4.49 21.10 -0.28
N ASP A 94 -4.30 19.78 -0.31
CA ASP A 94 -4.90 18.84 0.66
C ASP A 94 -4.10 18.75 1.97
N ASP A 95 -3.09 19.61 2.17
CA ASP A 95 -2.32 19.71 3.41
C ASP A 95 -3.03 20.53 4.52
N ASP A 96 -4.06 21.31 4.17
CA ASP A 96 -4.66 22.32 5.08
C ASP A 96 -6.14 22.09 5.43
N LEU A 97 -6.78 21.03 4.91
CA LEU A 97 -8.22 20.80 5.11
C LEU A 97 -8.50 19.63 6.06
N ASN A 98 -8.54 19.97 7.35
CA ASN A 98 -9.23 19.24 8.43
C ASN A 98 -8.59 17.94 8.99
N ASP A 99 -7.32 18.00 9.39
CA ASP A 99 -6.81 17.09 10.44
C ASP A 99 -7.59 17.21 11.77
N GLU A 100 -8.42 18.26 11.95
CA GLU A 100 -9.20 18.49 13.16
C GLU A 100 -10.54 17.71 13.24
N ILE A 101 -11.06 17.13 12.15
CA ILE A 101 -12.44 16.59 12.15
C ILE A 101 -12.52 15.05 12.19
N ASP A 102 -11.55 14.33 11.62
CA ASP A 102 -11.49 12.87 11.70
C ASP A 102 -10.05 12.35 11.52
N PRO A 103 -9.41 11.80 12.56
CA PRO A 103 -8.09 11.19 12.47
C PRO A 103 -8.01 10.05 11.43
N SER A 104 -9.14 9.48 11.01
CA SER A 104 -9.22 8.43 10.00
C SER A 104 -9.45 8.92 8.57
N ALA A 105 -9.61 10.23 8.37
CA ALA A 105 -9.76 10.85 7.06
C ALA A 105 -8.59 10.44 6.14
N GLY A 106 -8.90 10.01 4.92
CA GLY A 106 -7.90 9.58 3.93
C GLY A 106 -7.39 8.14 4.05
N ARG A 107 -7.75 7.38 5.09
CA ARG A 107 -7.33 5.97 5.25
C ARG A 107 -8.26 4.96 4.56
N PHE A 108 -9.40 5.41 4.04
CA PHE A 108 -10.39 4.58 3.35
C PHE A 108 -10.56 5.01 1.89
N VAL A 109 -10.56 4.04 0.97
CA VAL A 109 -10.77 4.27 -0.46
C VAL A 109 -11.82 3.27 -0.99
N GLN A 110 -12.82 3.78 -1.70
CA GLN A 110 -13.83 2.96 -2.37
C GLN A 110 -13.57 2.89 -3.88
N TYR A 111 -13.16 1.72 -4.36
CA TYR A 111 -12.92 1.49 -5.79
C TYR A 111 -14.21 1.10 -6.53
N HIS A 112 -14.36 1.66 -7.73
CA HIS A 112 -15.45 1.33 -8.65
C HIS A 112 -14.88 0.71 -9.94
N PHE A 113 -14.80 -0.62 -9.98
CA PHE A 113 -14.27 -1.35 -11.13
C PHE A 113 -15.36 -2.07 -11.94
N PRO A 114 -15.23 -2.14 -13.28
CA PRO A 114 -16.09 -2.96 -14.10
C PRO A 114 -15.80 -4.46 -13.88
N SER A 115 -16.77 -5.33 -14.17
CA SER A 115 -16.62 -6.79 -14.04
C SER A 115 -15.49 -7.38 -14.89
N SER A 116 -15.08 -6.67 -15.95
CA SER A 116 -13.91 -7.04 -16.77
C SER A 116 -12.59 -6.98 -16.00
N PHE A 117 -12.50 -6.21 -14.90
CA PHE A 117 -11.32 -6.13 -14.05
C PHE A 117 -10.93 -7.49 -13.45
N LEU A 118 -11.92 -8.30 -13.05
CA LEU A 118 -11.71 -9.65 -12.49
C LEU A 118 -11.14 -10.65 -13.51
N LYS A 119 -11.13 -10.30 -14.80
CA LYS A 119 -10.62 -11.14 -15.89
C LYS A 119 -9.18 -10.81 -16.28
N LEU A 120 -8.60 -9.77 -15.69
CA LEU A 120 -7.23 -9.36 -15.98
C LEU A 120 -6.24 -10.40 -15.46
N LYS A 121 -5.21 -10.69 -16.26
CA LYS A 121 -4.16 -11.65 -15.86
C LYS A 121 -3.14 -11.03 -14.91
N GLN A 122 -2.80 -9.77 -15.14
CA GLN A 122 -1.77 -9.07 -14.38
C GLN A 122 -2.01 -7.56 -14.43
N VAL A 123 -1.90 -6.93 -13.26
CA VAL A 123 -1.92 -5.48 -13.12
C VAL A 123 -0.58 -5.00 -12.56
N GLY A 124 -0.22 -3.75 -12.87
CA GLY A 124 0.87 -3.03 -12.21
C GLY A 124 0.30 -1.94 -11.33
N ALA A 125 0.75 -1.87 -10.09
CA ALA A 125 0.49 -0.78 -9.16
C ALA A 125 1.75 0.08 -9.03
N LEU A 126 1.60 1.39 -9.12
CA LEU A 126 2.67 2.39 -9.14
C LEU A 126 2.34 3.53 -8.18
#